data_AF-A0A6J6H0I2-F1
#
_entry.id   AF-A0A6J6H0I2-F1
#
_cell.length_a   1.000
_cell.length_b   1.000
_cell.length_c   1.000
_cell.angle_alpha   90.00
_cell.angle_beta   90.00
_cell.angle_gamma   90.00
#
_symmetry.space_group_name_H-M   'P 1'
#
loop_
_entity.id
_entity.type
_entity.pdbx_description
1 polymer ?
#
loop_
_entity_poly.entity_id
_entity_poly.type
_entity_poly.pdbx_seq_one_letter_code
_entity_poly.pdbx_strand_id
1 'polypeptide(L)'
;MRGAVIELLEKTLQENSLSSEDLISILLTATPDLKCEFPAVGVRIFGLTDVPLICAQEIDVADALPLTIRMLIHAESELSRAEIKHQYLRGAQVLRPDLERSSASESDSAQ
;
A
#
# COMPACT_ATOMS: atom_id res chain seq x y z
N MET A 1 5.84 -2.30 -12.83
CA MET A 1 4.86 -2.82 -11.85
C MET A 1 5.55 -3.31 -10.57
N ARG A 2 6.40 -4.36 -10.62
CA ARG A 2 7.16 -4.90 -9.46
C ARG A 2 7.73 -3.84 -8.50
N GLY A 3 8.50 -2.88 -9.04
CA GLY A 3 9.13 -1.83 -8.22
C GLY A 3 8.13 -0.95 -7.46
N ALA A 4 6.94 -0.69 -8.02
CA ALA A 4 5.91 0.09 -7.34
C ALA A 4 5.25 -0.72 -6.19
N VAL A 5 5.10 -2.04 -6.37
CA VAL A 5 4.63 -2.93 -5.29
C VAL A 5 5.65 -3.01 -4.16
N ILE A 6 6.94 -3.13 -4.50
CA ILE A 6 8.05 -3.15 -3.54
C ILE A 6 8.09 -1.85 -2.74
N GLU A 7 8.06 -0.70 -3.43
CA GLU A 7 8.04 0.63 -2.81
C GLU A 7 6.84 0.80 -1.85
N LEU A 8 5.64 0.39 -2.29
CA LEU A 8 4.43 0.47 -1.47
C LEU A 8 4.54 -0.40 -0.22
N LEU A 9 5.03 -1.63 -0.36
CA LEU A 9 5.20 -2.56 0.75
C LEU A 9 6.23 -2.02 1.74
N GLU A 10 7.43 -1.67 1.26
CA GLU A 10 8.54 -1.16 2.07
C GLU A 10 8.11 0.05 2.89
N LYS A 11 7.48 1.04 2.24
CA LYS A 11 7.00 2.25 2.92
C LYS A 11 5.91 1.94 3.93
N THR A 12 5.01 1.00 3.63
CA THR A 12 3.94 0.60 4.55
C THR A 12 4.50 -0.07 5.80
N LEU A 13 5.44 -0.99 5.65
CA LEU A 13 6.09 -1.66 6.78
C LEU A 13 6.88 -0.66 7.63
N GLN A 14 7.70 0.19 6.99
CA GLN A 14 8.53 1.17 7.67
C GLN A 14 7.71 2.18 8.49
N GLU A 15 6.67 2.77 7.91
CA GLU A 15 5.87 3.81 8.57
C GLU A 15 5.03 3.27 9.73
N ASN A 16 4.72 1.97 9.73
CA ASN A 16 3.95 1.31 10.79
C ASN A 16 4.83 0.46 11.73
N SER A 17 6.15 0.52 11.59
CA SER A 17 7.11 -0.28 12.37
C SER A 17 6.79 -1.79 12.36
N LEU A 18 6.34 -2.31 11.23
CA LEU A 18 6.01 -3.73 11.05
C LEU A 18 7.21 -4.48 10.45
N SER A 19 7.42 -5.70 10.93
CA SER A 19 8.34 -6.69 10.37
C SER A 19 7.59 -7.74 9.54
N SER A 20 8.32 -8.66 8.90
CA SER A 20 7.71 -9.78 8.18
C SER A 20 6.92 -10.72 9.08
N GLU A 21 7.38 -10.91 10.32
CA GLU A 21 6.77 -11.84 11.30
C GLU A 21 5.41 -11.35 11.78
N ASP A 22 5.16 -10.05 11.70
CA ASP A 22 3.89 -9.44 12.12
C ASP A 22 2.78 -9.67 11.08
N LEU A 23 3.11 -10.13 9.87
CA LEU A 23 2.19 -10.20 8.75
C LEU A 23 1.36 -11.48 8.74
N ILE A 24 0.04 -11.34 8.75
CA ILE A 24 -0.90 -12.46 8.66
C ILE A 24 -1.22 -12.78 7.19
N SER A 25 -1.52 -11.76 6.38
CA SER A 25 -1.83 -11.94 4.94
C SER A 25 -1.81 -10.62 4.18
N ILE A 26 -1.67 -10.69 2.86
CA ILE A 26 -1.77 -9.53 1.96
C ILE A 26 -2.75 -9.80 0.82
N LEU A 27 -3.72 -8.92 0.66
CA LEU A 27 -4.61 -8.86 -0.49
C LEU A 27 -4.17 -7.72 -1.40
N LEU A 28 -3.94 -8.02 -2.68
CA LEU A 28 -3.62 -7.02 -3.69
C LEU A 28 -4.76 -6.91 -4.69
N THR A 29 -5.14 -5.68 -5.04
CA THR A 29 -6.02 -5.42 -6.19
C THR A 29 -5.28 -4.63 -7.25
N ALA A 30 -5.62 -4.86 -8.52
CA ALA A 30 -5.11 -4.07 -9.64
C ALA A 30 -6.27 -3.67 -10.56
N THR A 31 -6.19 -2.48 -11.13
CA THR A 31 -7.17 -2.02 -12.12
C THR A 31 -7.16 -2.89 -13.40
N PRO A 32 -8.29 -3.02 -14.11
CA PRO A 32 -8.43 -3.88 -15.30
C PRO A 32 -7.43 -3.63 -16.44
N ASP A 33 -6.87 -2.43 -16.50
CA ASP A 33 -5.90 -1.98 -17.48
C ASP A 33 -4.45 -2.46 -17.19
N LEU A 34 -4.17 -3.00 -16.00
CA LEU A 34 -2.89 -3.63 -15.66
C LEU A 34 -2.87 -5.12 -16.01
N LYS A 35 -2.25 -5.47 -17.15
CA LYS A 35 -2.21 -6.84 -17.69
C LYS A 35 -0.81 -7.45 -17.81
N CYS A 36 0.20 -6.81 -17.23
CA CYS A 36 1.60 -7.22 -17.43
C CYS A 36 2.04 -8.42 -16.57
N GLU A 37 1.52 -8.56 -15.35
CA GLU A 37 1.88 -9.62 -14.39
C GLU A 37 1.03 -9.52 -13.12
N PHE A 38 1.12 -10.54 -12.24
CA PHE A 38 0.48 -10.51 -10.93
C PHE A 38 1.22 -9.58 -9.95
N PRO A 39 0.52 -8.68 -9.23
CA PRO A 39 1.10 -7.83 -8.19
C PRO A 39 1.93 -8.57 -7.14
N ALA A 40 1.50 -9.78 -6.74
CA ALA A 40 2.20 -10.61 -5.75
C ALA A 40 3.66 -10.94 -6.11
N VAL A 41 4.05 -10.87 -7.39
CA VAL A 41 5.46 -11.06 -7.81
C VAL A 41 6.36 -10.03 -7.15
N GLY A 42 5.91 -8.78 -7.01
CA GLY A 42 6.69 -7.74 -6.32
C GLY A 42 6.92 -8.07 -4.83
N VAL A 43 5.90 -8.60 -4.16
CA VAL A 43 5.98 -9.04 -2.76
C VAL A 43 6.96 -10.20 -2.59
N ARG A 44 6.95 -11.18 -3.51
CA ARG A 44 7.90 -12.29 -3.48
C ARG A 44 9.34 -11.84 -3.75
N ILE A 45 9.55 -10.87 -4.65
CA ILE A 45 10.89 -10.30 -4.91
C ILE A 45 11.41 -9.52 -3.71
N PHE A 46 10.53 -8.85 -2.95
CA PHE A 46 10.90 -8.17 -1.71
C PHE A 46 11.46 -9.14 -0.65
N GLY A 47 11.04 -10.41 -0.68
CA GLY A 47 11.56 -11.46 0.21
C GLY A 47 10.52 -12.10 1.12
N LEU A 48 9.25 -11.67 1.08
CA LEU A 48 8.17 -12.32 1.81
C LEU A 48 7.76 -13.60 1.07
N THR A 49 8.22 -14.77 1.53
CA THR A 49 7.98 -16.06 0.84
C THR A 49 6.90 -16.93 1.48
N ASP A 50 6.66 -16.76 2.77
CA ASP A 50 5.79 -17.56 3.64
C ASP A 50 4.44 -16.87 3.95
N VAL A 51 4.37 -15.55 3.82
CA VAL A 51 3.10 -14.80 3.97
C VAL A 51 2.09 -15.22 2.87
N PRO A 52 0.84 -15.59 3.23
CA PRO A 52 -0.23 -15.85 2.27
C PRO A 52 -0.61 -14.60 1.47
N LEU A 53 -0.67 -14.73 0.14
CA LEU A 53 -1.00 -13.64 -0.78
C LEU A 53 -2.19 -14.03 -1.66
N ILE A 54 -3.10 -13.09 -1.91
CA ILE A 54 -4.11 -13.22 -2.98
C ILE A 54 -4.16 -11.95 -3.83
N CYS A 55 -4.34 -12.13 -5.13
CA CYS A 55 -4.58 -11.04 -6.06
C CYS A 55 -6.03 -11.10 -6.54
N ALA A 56 -6.67 -9.94 -6.65
CA ALA A 56 -7.97 -9.77 -7.27
C ALA A 56 -7.93 -8.62 -8.29
N GLN A 57 -8.90 -8.62 -9.19
CA GLN A 57 -9.15 -7.45 -10.01
C GLN A 57 -9.92 -6.43 -9.18
N GLU A 58 -9.55 -5.16 -9.27
CA GLU A 58 -10.34 -4.07 -8.74
C GLU A 58 -11.64 -3.90 -9.52
N ILE A 59 -12.68 -3.39 -8.87
CA ILE A 59 -13.92 -3.00 -9.56
C ILE A 59 -13.63 -2.03 -10.72
N ASP A 60 -14.23 -2.30 -11.88
CA ASP A 60 -14.10 -1.48 -13.09
C ASP A 60 -15.10 -0.32 -13.06
N VAL A 61 -14.67 0.82 -12.50
CA VAL A 61 -15.47 2.03 -12.39
C VAL A 61 -15.01 3.04 -13.44
N ALA A 62 -15.96 3.64 -14.15
CA ALA A 62 -15.69 4.70 -15.12
C ALA A 62 -14.92 5.86 -14.46
N ASP A 63 -13.90 6.36 -15.15
CA ASP A 63 -13.02 7.45 -14.69
C ASP A 63 -12.25 7.15 -13.39
N ALA A 64 -12.20 5.88 -12.96
CA ALA A 64 -11.33 5.48 -11.86
C ALA A 64 -9.85 5.71 -12.22
N LEU A 65 -9.03 5.95 -11.19
CA LEU A 65 -7.60 6.19 -11.36
C LEU A 65 -6.94 5.00 -12.08
N PRO A 66 -6.42 5.18 -13.30
CA PRO A 66 -5.88 4.08 -14.10
C PRO A 66 -4.56 3.58 -13.52
N LEU A 67 -4.15 2.37 -13.95
CA LEU A 67 -2.87 1.76 -13.60
C LEU A 67 -2.59 1.71 -12.08
N THR A 68 -3.62 1.46 -11.28
CA THR A 68 -3.54 1.50 -9.82
C THR A 68 -3.44 0.10 -9.23
N ILE A 69 -2.51 -0.07 -8.29
CA ILE A 69 -2.44 -1.25 -7.41
C ILE A 69 -2.81 -0.79 -6.00
N ARG A 70 -3.65 -1.58 -5.32
CA ARG A 70 -3.93 -1.40 -3.89
C ARG A 70 -3.46 -2.61 -3.12
N MET A 71 -3.11 -2.38 -1.87
CA MET A 71 -2.65 -3.39 -0.94
C MET A 71 -3.41 -3.24 0.37
N LEU A 72 -4.03 -4.34 0.80
CA LEU A 72 -4.59 -4.49 2.13
C LEU A 72 -3.73 -5.50 2.87
N ILE A 73 -3.10 -5.06 3.96
CA ILE A 73 -2.27 -5.89 4.82
C ILE A 73 -3.03 -6.18 6.11
N HIS A 74 -3.11 -7.46 6.47
CA HIS A 74 -3.47 -7.87 7.83
C HIS A 74 -2.18 -8.15 8.59
N ALA A 75 -2.03 -7.52 9.75
CA ALA A 75 -0.86 -7.67 10.60
C ALA A 75 -1.25 -7.60 12.08
N GLU A 76 -0.45 -8.23 12.93
CA GLU A 76 -0.46 -7.99 14.37
C GLU A 76 0.29 -6.68 14.67
N SER A 77 -0.27 -5.84 15.53
CA SER A 77 0.34 -4.55 15.88
C SER A 77 -0.21 -4.03 17.20
N GLU A 78 0.64 -3.36 17.96
CA GLU A 78 0.27 -2.62 19.17
C GLU A 78 -0.29 -1.23 18.85
N LEU A 79 -0.18 -0.77 17.60
CA LEU A 79 -0.71 0.53 17.18
C LEU A 79 -2.25 0.51 17.23
N SER A 80 -2.83 1.57 17.77
CA SER A 80 -4.25 1.81 17.61
C SER A 80 -4.57 2.12 16.15
N ARG A 81 -5.81 1.90 15.75
CA ARG A 81 -6.27 2.17 14.37
C ARG A 81 -6.01 3.62 13.92
N ALA A 82 -6.00 4.59 14.84
CA ALA A 82 -5.75 5.99 14.52
C ALA A 82 -4.27 6.29 14.25
N GLU A 83 -3.36 5.46 14.76
CA GLU A 83 -1.91 5.61 14.58
C GLU A 83 -1.41 4.94 13.30
N ILE A 84 -2.23 4.07 12.69
CA ILE A 84 -1.88 3.39 11.43
C ILE A 84 -1.73 4.40 10.29
N LYS A 85 -0.55 4.40 9.69
CA LYS A 85 -0.20 5.25 8.56
C LYS A 85 -0.44 4.52 7.24
N HIS A 86 -1.59 4.79 6.63
CA HIS A 86 -1.93 4.27 5.30
C HIS A 86 -1.17 5.02 4.20
N GLN A 87 -0.44 4.28 3.36
CA GLN A 87 0.41 4.86 2.32
C GLN A 87 -0.33 5.03 0.99
N TYR A 88 -0.27 6.23 0.43
CA TYR A 88 -0.73 6.55 -0.92
C TYR A 88 0.42 7.22 -1.67
N LEU A 89 0.93 6.54 -2.69
CA LEU A 89 2.14 6.96 -3.39
C LEU A 89 1.82 7.43 -4.80
N ARG A 90 2.65 8.34 -5.32
CA ARG A 90 2.57 8.81 -6.71
C ARG A 90 1.17 9.36 -7.01
N GLY A 91 0.60 9.05 -8.18
CA GLY A 91 -0.75 9.49 -8.56
C GLY A 91 -1.88 8.98 -7.65
N ALA A 92 -1.66 7.99 -6.78
CA ALA A 92 -2.69 7.49 -5.88
C ALA A 92 -2.97 8.41 -4.69
N GLN A 93 -2.15 9.43 -4.45
CA GLN A 93 -2.36 10.42 -3.39
C GLN A 93 -3.72 11.12 -3.51
N VAL A 94 -4.20 11.33 -4.74
CA VAL A 94 -5.51 11.93 -5.04
C VAL A 94 -6.69 11.12 -4.49
N LEU A 95 -6.50 9.85 -4.15
CA LEU A 95 -7.53 9.00 -3.56
C LEU A 95 -7.78 9.30 -2.08
N ARG A 96 -6.86 10.02 -1.41
CA ARG A 96 -6.95 10.45 -0.01
C ARG A 96 -6.44 11.88 0.18
N PRO A 97 -7.15 12.89 -0.35
CA PRO A 97 -6.76 14.29 -0.21
C PRO A 97 -6.79 14.79 1.25
N ASP A 98 -7.41 14.04 2.16
CA ASP A 98 -7.39 14.29 3.60
C ASP A 98 -6.05 13.93 4.25
N LEU A 99 -5.30 12.96 3.72
CA LEU A 99 -4.00 12.55 4.26
C LEU A 99 -2.86 13.49 3.84
N GLU A 100 -2.97 14.13 2.67
CA GLU A 100 -2.01 15.16 2.23
C GLU A 100 -2.03 16.40 3.12
N ARG A 101 -3.19 16.76 3.70
CA ARG A 101 -3.31 17.92 4.59
C ARG A 101 -2.64 17.69 5.94
N SER A 102 -2.56 16.44 6.41
CA SER A 102 -2.01 16.10 7.72
C SER A 102 -0.47 16.13 7.75
N SER A 103 0.21 15.93 6.62
CA SER A 103 1.68 16.02 6.53
C SER A 103 2.19 17.45 6.33
N ALA A 104 1.32 18.39 5.94
CA ALA A 104 1.67 19.80 5.75
C ALA A 104 1.63 20.63 7.04
N SER A 105 0.94 20.17 8.10
CA SER A 105 0.75 20.93 9.34
C SER A 105 1.86 20.79 10.39
N GLU A 106 2.87 19.94 10.17
CA GLU A 106 4.00 19.77 11.11
C GLU A 106 5.23 20.62 10.76
N SER A 107 5.22 21.31 9.60
CA SER A 107 6.37 22.09 9.11
C SER A 107 6.35 23.57 9.53
N ASP A 108 5.29 24.04 10.20
CA ASP A 108 5.04 25.49 10.41
C ASP A 108 5.19 25.94 11.89
N SER A 109 5.85 25.13 12.73
CA SER A 109 6.07 25.43 14.16
C SER A 109 7.55 25.56 14.57
N ALA A 110 8.46 25.66 13.60
CA ALA A 110 9.88 25.90 13.84
C ALA A 110 10.38 27.14 13.10
N GLN A 111 9.91 28.32 13.51
CA GLN A 111 10.61 29.60 13.37
C GLN A 111 10.43 30.44 14.63
#